data_AF-A0A7C2HUX5-F1
#
_entry.id   AF-A0A7C2HUX5-F1
#
_cell.length_a   1.000
_cell.length_b   1.000
_cell.length_c   1.000
_cell.angle_alpha   90.00
_cell.angle_beta   90.00
_cell.angle_gamma   90.00
#
_symmetry.space_group_name_H-M   'P 1'
#
loop_
_entity.id
_entity.type
_entity.pdbx_description
1 polymer ?
#
loop_
_entity_poly.entity_id
_entity_poly.type
_entity_poly.pdbx_seq_one_letter_code
_entity_poly.pdbx_strand_id
1 'polypeptide(L)'
;MLPLGYHFYKKALAKSFGEDVRLLYQDFNAPGTHPGAAALAARIRAAGLSLPVVAVGEEVVAAGRLPAVEELLSEVKARRKEN
;
A
#
# COMPACT_ATOMS: atom_id res chain seq x y z
N MET A 1 -12.07 6.48 -11.28
CA MET A 1 -11.27 7.69 -11.03
C MET A 1 -10.41 7.40 -9.80
N LEU A 2 -9.08 7.37 -9.92
CA LEU A 2 -8.21 7.10 -8.77
C LEU A 2 -8.15 8.36 -7.89
N PRO A 3 -8.16 8.23 -6.54
CA PRO A 3 -8.08 9.39 -5.66
C PRO A 3 -6.78 10.17 -5.91
N LEU A 4 -6.81 11.51 -5.83
CA LEU A 4 -5.66 12.41 -6.05
C LEU A 4 -4.39 11.96 -5.30
N GLY A 5 -4.54 11.45 -4.07
CA GLY A 5 -3.44 10.88 -3.27
C GLY A 5 -2.65 9.77 -3.97
N TYR A 6 -3.31 8.95 -4.78
CA TYR A 6 -2.68 7.85 -5.52
C TYR A 6 -1.63 8.34 -6.53
N HIS A 7 -1.93 9.44 -7.22
CA HIS A 7 -0.99 10.02 -8.19
C HIS A 7 0.27 10.58 -7.52
N PHE A 8 0.13 11.15 -6.32
CA PHE A 8 1.27 11.64 -5.54
C PHE A 8 2.16 10.50 -5.06
N TYR A 9 1.59 9.41 -4.53
CA TYR A 9 2.38 8.24 -4.14
C TYR A 9 3.10 7.63 -5.32
N LYS A 10 2.42 7.42 -6.45
CA LYS A 10 3.02 6.81 -7.64
C LYS A 10 4.26 7.60 -8.09
N LYS A 11 4.16 8.94 -8.17
CA LYS A 11 5.29 9.80 -8.53
C LYS A 11 6.42 9.77 -7.49
N ALA A 12 6.08 9.83 -6.21
CA ALA A 12 7.06 9.87 -5.13
C ALA A 12 7.83 8.54 -5.00
N LEU A 13 7.15 7.41 -5.12
CA LEU A 13 7.74 6.08 -5.11
C LEU A 13 8.63 5.86 -6.33
N ALA A 14 8.16 6.20 -7.54
CA ALA A 14 8.97 6.11 -8.75
C ALA A 14 10.23 6.99 -8.69
N LYS A 15 10.12 8.21 -8.15
CA LYS A 15 11.28 9.10 -7.94
C LYS A 15 12.29 8.55 -6.94
N SER A 16 11.82 7.90 -5.88
CA SER A 16 12.68 7.44 -4.78
C SER A 16 13.28 6.04 -5.00
N PHE A 17 12.58 5.18 -5.75
CA PHE A 17 12.92 3.76 -5.87
C PHE A 17 12.90 3.24 -7.32
N GLY A 18 12.62 4.08 -8.32
CA GLY A 18 12.56 3.65 -9.71
C GLY A 18 11.49 2.58 -9.94
N GLU A 19 11.87 1.49 -10.62
CA GLU A 19 10.99 0.35 -10.93
C GLU A 19 10.97 -0.73 -9.84
N ASP A 20 11.82 -0.62 -8.81
CA ASP A 20 11.94 -1.60 -7.73
C ASP A 20 10.66 -1.70 -6.88
N VAL A 21 9.90 -0.60 -6.81
CA VAL A 21 8.69 -0.52 -6.00
C VAL A 21 7.50 -0.22 -6.90
N ARG A 22 6.51 -1.11 -6.86
CA ARG A 22 5.25 -0.95 -7.59
C ARG A 22 4.12 -0.61 -6.64
N LEU A 23 3.46 0.52 -6.88
CA LEU A 23 2.22 0.88 -6.20
C LEU A 23 1.06 0.15 -6.87
N LEU A 24 0.30 -0.61 -6.08
CA LEU A 24 -0.89 -1.32 -6.52
C LEU A 24 -2.11 -0.74 -5.81
N TYR A 25 -3.16 -0.41 -6.58
CA TYR A 25 -4.48 -0.12 -6.03
C TYR A 25 -5.34 -1.38 -6.11
N GLN A 26 -5.94 -1.74 -4.98
CA GLN A 26 -6.85 -2.87 -4.89
C GLN A 26 -8.19 -2.40 -4.34
N ASP A 27 -9.27 -2.72 -5.05
CA ASP A 27 -10.62 -2.60 -4.49
C ASP A 27 -10.83 -3.72 -3.47
N PHE A 28 -11.22 -3.34 -2.25
CA PHE A 28 -11.40 -4.27 -1.13
C PHE A 28 -12.51 -5.32 -1.36
N ASN A 29 -13.47 -5.02 -2.24
CA ASN A 29 -14.60 -5.87 -2.55
C ASN A 29 -14.48 -6.60 -3.88
N ALA A 30 -13.50 -6.22 -4.73
CA ALA A 30 -13.30 -6.86 -6.03
C ALA A 30 -12.18 -7.92 -5.97
N PRO A 31 -12.26 -8.98 -6.80
CA PRO A 31 -11.11 -9.86 -7.02
C PRO A 31 -9.94 -9.03 -7.56
N GLY A 32 -8.81 -9.11 -6.87
CA GLY A 32 -7.63 -8.33 -7.18
C GLY A 32 -6.79 -8.86 -8.33
N THR A 33 -5.97 -7.98 -8.91
CA THR A 33 -4.98 -8.36 -9.93
C THR A 33 -3.67 -8.85 -9.33
N HIS A 34 -3.43 -8.62 -8.03
CA HIS A 34 -2.27 -9.12 -7.31
C HIS A 34 -2.56 -10.48 -6.68
N PRO A 35 -1.71 -11.51 -6.87
CA PRO A 35 -1.94 -12.86 -6.32
C PRO A 35 -2.17 -12.89 -4.80
N GLY A 36 -1.56 -11.98 -4.03
CA GLY A 36 -1.76 -11.86 -2.57
C GLY A 36 -2.96 -11.01 -2.14
N ALA A 37 -3.67 -10.36 -3.07
CA ALA A 37 -4.71 -9.38 -2.74
C ALA A 37 -5.87 -10.00 -1.95
N ALA A 38 -6.31 -11.20 -2.33
CA ALA A 38 -7.42 -11.88 -1.66
C ALA A 38 -7.07 -12.28 -0.21
N ALA A 39 -5.86 -12.80 0.00
CA ALA A 39 -5.37 -13.16 1.33
C ALA A 39 -5.22 -11.92 2.21
N LEU A 40 -4.68 -10.83 1.68
CA LEU A 40 -4.54 -9.56 2.40
C LEU A 40 -5.91 -8.96 2.75
N ALA A 41 -6.87 -8.95 1.81
CA ALA A 41 -8.23 -8.48 2.07
C ALA A 41 -8.93 -9.31 3.15
N ALA A 42 -8.77 -10.64 3.15
CA ALA A 42 -9.30 -11.51 4.18
C ALA A 42 -8.70 -11.20 5.57
N ARG A 43 -7.37 -10.97 5.64
CA ARG A 43 -6.70 -10.57 6.88
C ARG A 43 -7.22 -9.23 7.41
N ILE A 44 -7.38 -8.23 6.53
CA ILE A 44 -7.94 -6.92 6.86
C ILE A 44 -9.36 -7.05 7.44
N ARG A 45 -10.21 -7.88 6.82
CA ARG A 45 -11.58 -8.17 7.32
C ARG A 45 -11.54 -8.84 8.68
N ALA A 46 -10.75 -9.90 8.83
CA ALA A 46 -10.64 -10.65 10.07
C ALA A 46 -10.12 -9.79 11.24
N ALA A 47 -9.21 -8.85 10.95
CA ALA A 47 -8.68 -7.92 11.93
C ALA A 47 -9.60 -6.70 12.19
N GLY A 48 -10.71 -6.55 11.46
CA GLY A 48 -11.64 -5.44 11.64
C GLY A 48 -11.04 -4.07 11.33
N LEU A 49 -10.05 -4.00 10.43
CA LEU A 49 -9.34 -2.75 10.14
C LEU A 49 -10.20 -1.82 9.27
N SER A 50 -10.21 -0.54 9.63
CA SER A 50 -10.89 0.50 8.86
C SER A 50 -10.19 0.75 7.52
N LEU A 51 -10.97 1.00 6.46
CA LEU A 51 -10.46 1.42 5.15
C LEU A 51 -10.23 2.95 5.12
N PRO A 52 -9.29 3.45 4.29
CA PRO A 52 -8.37 2.70 3.43
C PRO A 52 -7.23 2.04 4.24
N VAL A 53 -6.70 0.94 3.70
CA VAL A 53 -5.53 0.25 4.25
C VAL A 53 -4.37 0.41 3.29
N VAL A 54 -3.19 0.71 3.83
CA VAL A 54 -1.92 0.75 3.09
C VAL A 54 -1.03 -0.35 3.65
N ALA A 55 -0.47 -1.13 2.73
CA ALA A 55 0.46 -2.21 3.05
C ALA A 55 1.73 -2.10 2.20
N VAL A 56 2.85 -2.53 2.75
CA VAL A 56 4.12 -2.71 2.04
C VAL A 56 4.41 -4.20 2.03
N GLY A 57 4.33 -4.83 0.85
CA GLY A 57 4.26 -6.29 0.77
C GLY A 57 2.97 -6.80 1.40
N GLU A 58 3.06 -7.70 2.38
CA GLU A 58 1.92 -8.27 3.12
C GLU A 58 1.73 -7.68 4.53
N GLU A 59 2.47 -6.62 4.86
CA GLU A 59 2.43 -5.96 6.16
C GLU A 59 1.64 -4.65 6.10
N VAL A 60 0.64 -4.52 6.98
CA VAL A 60 -0.19 -3.32 7.08
C VAL A 60 0.57 -2.22 7.84
N VAL A 61 0.70 -1.05 7.22
CA VAL A 61 1.40 0.11 7.78
C VAL A 61 0.46 1.23 8.21
N ALA A 62 -0.73 1.28 7.63
CA ALA A 62 -1.77 2.23 8.00
C ALA A 62 -3.16 1.64 7.72
N ALA A 63 -4.11 1.95 8.60
CA ALA A 63 -5.53 1.63 8.45
C ALA A 63 -6.37 2.85 8.83
N GLY A 64 -7.51 3.03 8.17
CA GLY A 64 -8.44 4.15 8.39
C GLY A 64 -7.96 5.51 7.88
N ARG A 65 -6.73 5.60 7.37
CA ARG A 65 -6.16 6.83 6.80
C ARG A 65 -5.13 6.52 5.72
N LEU A 66 -4.91 7.50 4.85
CA LEU A 66 -3.76 7.53 3.95
C LEU A 66 -2.58 8.19 4.68
N PRO A 67 -1.41 7.54 4.80
CA PRO A 67 -0.23 8.11 5.45
C PRO A 67 0.33 9.29 4.64
N ALA A 68 1.13 10.17 5.24
CA ALA A 68 1.82 11.18 4.43
C ALA A 68 2.78 10.50 3.44
N VAL A 69 3.10 11.17 2.32
CA VAL A 69 4.05 10.62 1.33
C VAL A 69 5.39 10.30 1.98
N GLU A 70 5.89 11.18 2.85
CA GLU A 70 7.17 11.00 3.55
C GLU A 70 7.15 9.83 4.54
N GLU A 71 6.01 9.62 5.23
CA GLU A 71 5.80 8.45 6.10
C GLU A 71 5.90 7.16 5.27
N LEU A 72 5.20 7.09 4.14
CA LEU A 72 5.24 5.91 3.26
C LEU A 72 6.65 5.65 2.69
N LEU A 73 7.35 6.70 2.25
CA LEU A 73 8.71 6.55 1.72
C LEU A 73 9.68 6.06 2.79
N SER A 74 9.55 6.55 4.03
CA SER A 74 10.40 6.13 5.15
C SER A 74 10.14 4.67 5.51
N GLU A 75 8.89 4.26 5.52
CA GLU A 75 8.46 2.90 5.82
C GLU A 75 8.94 1.89 4.76
N VAL A 76 8.87 2.26 3.48
CA VAL A 76 9.44 1.45 2.38
C VAL A 76 10.96 1.37 2.49
N LYS A 77 11.64 2.48 2.84
CA LYS A 77 13.10 2.49 3.05
C LYS A 77 13.52 1.59 4.22
N ALA A 78 12.78 1.61 5.32
CA ALA A 78 13.08 0.80 6.51
C ALA A 78 13.07 -0.70 6.16
N ARG A 79 11.97 -1.18 5.56
CA ARG A 79 11.84 -2.60 5.18
C ARG A 79 12.85 -3.07 4.14
N ARG A 80 13.32 -2.17 3.27
CA ARG A 80 14.39 -2.46 2.31
C ARG A 80 15.78 -2.60 2.94
N LYS A 81 16.00 -2.07 4.15
CA LYS A 81 17.26 -2.29 4.89
C LYS A 81 17.26 -3.60 5.66
N GLU A 82 16.08 -4.14 5.94
CA GLU A 82 15.89 -5.38 6.70
C GLU A 82 15.92 -6.63 5.80
N ASN A 83 15.91 -6.47 4.48
CA ASN A 83 16.05 -7.52 3.46
C ASN A 83 17.30 -7.28 2.62
#